data_AF-A0A839Z2H7-F1
#
_entry.id   AF-A0A839Z2H7-F1
#
_cell.length_a   1.000
_cell.length_b   1.000
_cell.length_c   1.000
_cell.angle_alpha   90.00
_cell.angle_beta   90.00
_cell.angle_gamma   90.00
#
_symmetry.space_group_name_H-M   'P 1'
#
loop_
_entity.id
_entity.type
_entity.pdbx_description
1 polymer ?
#
loop_
_entity_poly.entity_id
_entity_poly.type
_entity_poly.pdbx_seq_one_letter_code
_entity_poly.pdbx_strand_id
1 'polypeptide(L)'
;MRLAFLGALSLAGCQPAESGADNAVDRAEEELPPEVKPLPIGATAPADIGGAWRVAGVNGKEIALDWGVSAEIETGREAARLTRIRVQSQCIWFERTFLHDGMRLLPAPPPPPPGGEESATRPIVTMCARGLLPQEEAMKAALMGAEWAYRLPDGSLVLDGSAGTLTLFTQ
;
A
#
# COMPACT_ATOMS: atom_id res chain seq x y z
N MET A 1 -25.46 -31.96 40.98
CA MET A 1 -24.89 -33.29 40.68
C MET A 1 -23.42 -33.07 40.36
N ARG A 2 -22.52 -33.61 41.19
CA ARG A 2 -21.06 -33.49 41.07
C ARG A 2 -20.56 -34.40 39.95
N LEU A 3 -19.58 -33.97 39.15
CA LEU A 3 -18.48 -34.85 38.75
C LEU A 3 -17.24 -34.02 38.44
N ALA A 4 -16.19 -34.30 39.21
CA ALA A 4 -14.85 -33.77 39.08
C ALA A 4 -14.08 -34.54 37.99
N PHE A 5 -13.13 -33.88 37.33
CA PHE A 5 -12.04 -34.57 36.65
C PHE A 5 -10.70 -33.93 37.04
N LEU A 6 -9.97 -34.68 37.84
CA LEU A 6 -8.55 -34.58 38.12
C LEU A 6 -7.76 -35.26 36.98
N GLY A 7 -6.54 -34.79 36.71
CA GLY A 7 -5.48 -35.54 36.04
C GLY A 7 -4.90 -34.77 34.85
N ALA A 8 -3.58 -34.66 34.65
CA ALA A 8 -2.45 -35.35 35.27
C ALA A 8 -1.18 -34.48 35.21
N LEU A 9 -0.29 -34.66 36.18
CA LEU A 9 1.10 -34.22 36.14
C LEU A 9 1.85 -34.99 35.06
N SER A 10 2.55 -34.29 34.17
CA SER A 10 3.61 -34.87 33.35
C SER A 10 4.97 -34.54 33.95
N LEU A 11 5.73 -35.61 34.16
CA LEU A 11 7.04 -35.68 34.79
C LEU A 11 8.11 -34.94 33.99
N ALA A 12 8.97 -34.23 34.72
CA ALA A 12 10.24 -33.72 34.25
C ALA A 12 11.15 -34.88 33.80
N GLY A 13 11.44 -34.93 32.51
CA GLY A 13 12.54 -35.73 31.97
C GLY A 13 13.80 -34.88 31.90
N CYS A 14 14.75 -35.12 32.80
CA CYS A 14 16.12 -34.61 32.67
C CYS A 14 16.80 -35.30 31.49
N GLN A 15 17.09 -34.56 30.42
CA GLN A 15 18.04 -35.01 29.41
C GLN A 15 19.47 -34.58 29.79
N PRO A 16 20.48 -35.43 29.54
CA PRO A 16 21.88 -35.12 29.79
C PRO A 16 22.34 -34.02 28.83
N ALA A 17 22.97 -32.99 29.39
CA ALA A 17 23.61 -31.93 28.64
C ALA A 17 24.89 -32.45 27.99
N GLU A 18 24.83 -32.73 26.69
CA GLU A 18 26.03 -32.95 25.87
C GLU A 18 26.63 -31.58 25.55
N SER A 19 27.68 -31.23 26.29
CA SER A 19 28.50 -30.04 26.12
C SER A 19 29.42 -30.21 24.90
N GLY A 20 28.83 -30.13 23.70
CA GLY A 20 29.56 -29.92 22.45
C GLY A 20 29.76 -28.42 22.25
N ALA A 21 30.96 -27.94 22.51
CA ALA A 21 31.35 -26.55 22.30
C ALA A 21 31.58 -26.28 20.80
N ASP A 22 30.51 -26.00 20.06
CA ASP A 22 30.60 -25.28 18.78
C ASP A 22 30.26 -23.81 19.04
N ASN A 23 31.29 -22.99 19.23
CA ASN A 23 31.17 -21.52 19.21
C ASN A 23 30.96 -21.03 17.77
N ALA A 24 29.94 -21.54 17.09
CA ALA A 24 29.37 -20.86 15.94
C ALA A 24 28.61 -19.65 16.51
N VAL A 25 29.33 -18.53 16.66
CA VAL A 25 28.73 -17.20 16.76
C VAL A 25 28.02 -16.93 15.43
N ASP A 26 26.85 -17.55 15.28
CA ASP A 26 25.84 -17.23 14.30
C ASP A 26 25.28 -15.87 14.71
N ARG A 27 26.10 -14.84 14.46
CA ARG A 27 25.75 -13.45 14.64
C ARG A 27 24.70 -13.19 13.58
N ALA A 28 23.43 -13.34 13.96
CA ALA A 28 22.29 -12.92 13.17
C ALA A 28 22.67 -11.60 12.50
N GLU A 29 22.80 -11.64 11.17
CA GLU A 29 23.08 -10.44 10.38
C GLU A 29 21.96 -9.47 10.75
N GLU A 30 22.32 -8.44 11.52
CA GLU A 30 21.40 -7.40 11.93
C GLU A 30 20.98 -6.70 10.64
N GLU A 31 19.78 -7.08 10.16
CA GLU A 31 19.21 -6.60 8.92
C GLU A 31 19.21 -5.07 8.98
N LEU A 32 20.09 -4.47 8.17
CA LEU A 32 20.24 -3.02 8.15
C LEU A 32 18.86 -2.41 7.88
N PRO A 33 18.48 -1.35 8.61
CA PRO A 33 17.19 -0.71 8.38
C PRO A 33 17.07 -0.34 6.90
N PRO A 34 15.87 -0.52 6.30
CA PRO A 34 15.68 -0.33 4.87
C PRO A 34 16.15 1.06 4.44
N GLU A 35 16.89 1.11 3.34
CA GLU A 35 17.40 2.36 2.77
C GLU A 35 16.23 3.33 2.52
N VAL A 36 16.24 4.47 3.23
CA VAL A 36 15.20 5.48 3.10
C VAL A 36 15.50 6.31 1.86
N LYS A 37 14.74 6.10 0.78
CA LYS A 37 14.79 6.92 -0.43
C LYS A 37 14.55 8.41 -0.04
N PRO A 38 15.48 9.33 -0.34
CA PRO A 38 15.28 10.73 -0.02
C PRO A 38 14.13 11.31 -0.86
N LEU A 39 13.23 12.05 -0.21
CA LEU A 39 12.14 12.77 -0.87
C LEU A 39 12.68 13.96 -1.67
N PRO A 40 11.95 14.42 -2.71
CA PRO A 40 12.31 15.63 -3.45
C PRO A 40 12.45 16.87 -2.53
N ILE A 41 13.36 17.77 -2.88
CA ILE A 41 13.54 19.04 -2.15
C ILE A 41 12.23 19.84 -2.18
N GLY A 42 11.76 20.27 -1.01
CA GLY A 42 10.51 21.02 -0.87
C GLY A 42 9.25 20.15 -0.85
N ALA A 43 9.38 18.82 -0.88
CA ALA A 43 8.26 17.92 -0.62
C ALA A 43 7.73 18.13 0.81
N THR A 44 6.41 18.24 0.93
CA THR A 44 5.74 18.42 2.23
C THR A 44 4.66 17.36 2.45
N ALA A 45 4.46 17.00 3.71
CA ALA A 45 3.37 16.12 4.11
C ALA A 45 2.02 16.82 3.88
N PRO A 46 1.09 16.21 3.12
CA PRO A 46 -0.22 16.79 2.91
C PRO A 46 -1.07 16.66 4.17
N ALA A 47 -1.65 17.76 4.65
CA ALA A 47 -2.60 17.74 5.77
C ALA A 47 -3.87 16.93 5.43
N ASP A 48 -4.26 17.01 4.15
CA ASP A 48 -5.32 16.22 3.52
C ASP A 48 -5.00 16.01 2.03
N ILE A 49 -5.32 14.81 1.53
CA ILE A 49 -5.21 14.41 0.12
C ILE A 49 -6.57 14.10 -0.51
N GLY A 50 -7.64 14.13 0.28
CA GLY A 50 -9.00 13.90 -0.20
C GLY A 50 -9.42 14.91 -1.27
N GLY A 51 -10.20 14.46 -2.24
CA GLY A 51 -10.77 15.31 -3.28
C GLY A 51 -10.77 14.70 -4.68
N ALA A 52 -11.20 15.51 -5.64
CA ALA A 52 -11.15 15.20 -7.06
C ALA A 52 -9.89 15.81 -7.69
N TRP A 53 -9.19 15.01 -8.47
CA TRP A 53 -7.89 15.33 -9.05
C TRP A 53 -7.87 15.02 -10.54
N ARG A 54 -7.05 15.75 -11.29
CA ARG A 54 -6.63 15.40 -12.64
C ARG A 54 -5.29 14.69 -12.56
N VAL A 55 -5.17 13.55 -13.23
CA VAL A 55 -3.87 12.89 -13.40
C VAL A 55 -3.14 13.58 -14.56
N ALA A 56 -2.03 14.25 -14.27
CA ALA A 56 -1.26 14.99 -15.28
C ALA A 56 -0.09 14.18 -15.82
N GLY A 57 0.47 13.26 -15.03
CA GLY A 57 1.64 12.50 -15.46
C GLY A 57 1.83 11.19 -14.74
N VAL A 58 2.60 10.31 -15.38
CA VAL A 58 3.09 9.04 -14.83
C VAL A 58 4.57 8.90 -15.14
N ASN A 59 5.37 8.53 -14.13
CA ASN A 59 6.84 8.36 -14.27
C ASN A 59 7.53 9.58 -14.88
N GLY A 60 7.10 10.79 -14.50
CA GLY A 60 7.63 12.05 -15.00
C GLY A 60 7.25 12.40 -16.45
N LYS A 61 6.40 11.60 -17.10
CA LYS A 61 5.88 11.87 -18.44
C LYS A 61 4.44 12.37 -18.35
N GLU A 62 4.09 13.37 -19.17
CA GLU A 62 2.72 13.84 -19.30
C GLU A 62 1.81 12.74 -19.87
N ILE A 63 0.56 12.69 -19.39
CA ILE A 63 -0.47 11.82 -19.96
C ILE A 63 -0.96 12.45 -21.28
N ALA A 64 -0.54 11.85 -22.39
CA ALA A 64 -0.93 12.24 -23.75
C ALA A 64 -2.00 11.28 -24.29
N LEU A 65 -3.19 11.33 -23.72
CA LEU A 65 -4.37 10.60 -24.20
C LEU A 65 -5.36 11.61 -24.80
N ASP A 66 -6.21 11.17 -25.72
CA ASP A 66 -7.24 12.01 -26.35
C ASP A 66 -8.39 12.40 -25.38
N TRP A 67 -8.28 12.01 -24.11
CA TRP A 67 -9.23 12.29 -23.05
C TRP A 67 -8.51 12.58 -21.73
N GLY A 68 -9.21 13.27 -20.82
CA GLY A 68 -8.73 13.51 -19.47
C GLY A 68 -8.79 12.25 -18.60
N VAL A 69 -7.79 12.10 -17.73
CA VAL A 69 -7.76 11.08 -16.68
C VAL A 69 -7.97 11.76 -15.33
N SER A 70 -8.87 11.21 -14.52
CA SER A 70 -9.19 11.74 -13.20
C SER A 70 -8.78 10.76 -12.11
N ALA A 71 -8.53 11.28 -10.91
CA ALA A 71 -8.46 10.48 -9.71
C ALA A 71 -9.40 11.03 -8.64
N GLU A 72 -10.05 10.13 -7.91
CA GLU A 72 -10.85 10.45 -6.75
C GLU A 72 -10.17 9.85 -5.53
N ILE A 73 -9.91 10.69 -4.52
CA ILE A 73 -9.28 10.28 -3.26
C ILE A 73 -10.28 10.51 -2.15
N GLU A 74 -10.68 9.43 -1.49
CA GLU A 74 -11.54 9.45 -0.32
C GLU A 74 -10.70 9.12 0.92
N THR A 75 -10.72 10.00 1.91
CA THR A 75 -9.98 9.82 3.16
C THR A 75 -10.93 9.62 4.33
N GLY A 76 -10.79 8.49 5.02
CA GLY A 76 -11.54 8.16 6.23
C GLY A 76 -11.19 9.07 7.40
N ARG A 77 -12.11 9.17 8.38
CA ARG A 77 -11.98 10.09 9.52
C ARG A 77 -11.20 9.53 10.73
N GLU A 78 -10.72 8.28 10.65
CA GLU A 78 -10.11 7.57 11.78
C GLU A 78 -8.61 7.90 11.97
N ALA A 79 -8.05 7.52 13.12
CA ALA A 79 -6.65 7.79 13.49
C ALA A 79 -5.62 7.18 12.50
N ALA A 80 -5.95 6.02 11.93
CA ALA A 80 -5.31 5.52 10.72
C ALA A 80 -6.26 5.81 9.55
N ARG A 81 -5.96 6.85 8.76
CA ARG A 81 -6.88 7.34 7.72
C ARG A 81 -6.88 6.37 6.54
N LEU A 82 -7.82 5.43 6.53
CA LEU A 82 -8.11 4.61 5.36
C LEU A 82 -8.34 5.53 4.16
N THR A 83 -7.50 5.42 3.14
CA THR A 83 -7.51 6.27 1.96
C THR A 83 -7.76 5.40 0.75
N ARG A 84 -8.91 5.60 0.10
CA ARG A 84 -9.24 4.95 -1.16
C ARG A 84 -8.87 5.88 -2.31
N ILE A 85 -8.01 5.41 -3.20
CA ILE A 85 -7.60 6.15 -4.39
C ILE A 85 -8.13 5.39 -5.60
N ARG A 86 -9.01 6.03 -6.37
CA ARG A 86 -9.56 5.52 -7.61
C ARG A 86 -9.08 6.37 -8.78
N VAL A 87 -8.42 5.76 -9.75
CA VAL A 87 -8.03 6.41 -11.00
C VAL A 87 -8.97 5.95 -12.11
N GLN A 88 -9.50 6.89 -12.88
CA GLN A 88 -10.45 6.64 -13.95
C GLN A 88 -9.98 7.24 -15.28
N SER A 89 -10.01 6.40 -16.32
CA SER A 89 -9.68 6.72 -17.70
C SER A 89 -10.82 6.23 -18.59
N GLN A 90 -11.68 7.16 -19.05
CA GLN A 90 -12.98 6.85 -19.67
C GLN A 90 -13.82 5.88 -18.80
N CYS A 91 -14.01 4.66 -19.28
CA CYS A 91 -14.78 3.60 -18.62
C CYS A 91 -13.91 2.53 -17.96
N ILE A 92 -12.59 2.71 -17.96
CA ILE A 92 -11.68 1.90 -17.17
C ILE A 92 -11.42 2.63 -15.87
N TRP A 93 -11.47 1.91 -14.77
CA TRP A 93 -10.96 2.40 -13.51
C TRP A 93 -10.23 1.30 -12.76
N PHE A 94 -9.29 1.72 -11.93
CA PHE A 94 -8.58 0.86 -10.99
C PHE A 94 -8.47 1.61 -9.67
N GLU A 95 -8.62 0.89 -8.57
CA GLU A 95 -8.60 1.47 -7.23
C GLU A 95 -7.69 0.70 -6.29
N ARG A 96 -7.18 1.40 -5.28
CA ARG A 96 -6.43 0.81 -4.18
C ARG A 96 -6.72 1.55 -2.89
N THR A 97 -6.77 0.79 -1.80
CA THR A 97 -6.94 1.34 -0.45
C THR A 97 -5.63 1.26 0.31
N PHE A 98 -5.31 2.34 1.04
CA PHE A 98 -4.12 2.48 1.85
C PHE A 98 -4.48 2.88 3.27
N LEU A 99 -3.61 2.56 4.22
CA LEU A 99 -3.52 3.29 5.48
C LEU A 99 -2.57 4.48 5.25
N HIS A 100 -3.09 5.69 5.43
CA HIS A 100 -2.32 6.91 5.24
C HIS A 100 -1.78 7.42 6.59
N ASP A 101 -0.45 7.49 6.70
CA ASP A 101 0.28 7.96 7.88
C ASP A 101 1.30 9.05 7.48
N GLY A 102 0.90 10.32 7.62
CA GLY A 102 1.72 11.47 7.25
C GLY A 102 1.99 11.53 5.74
N MET A 103 3.18 11.06 5.32
CA MET A 103 3.54 10.93 3.90
C MET A 103 3.50 9.48 3.42
N ARG A 104 3.33 8.50 4.30
CA ARG A 104 3.39 7.08 3.94
C ARG A 104 2.01 6.56 3.56
N LEU A 105 2.00 5.78 2.50
CA LEU A 105 0.88 4.96 2.06
C LEU A 105 1.23 3.50 2.31
N LEU A 106 0.64 2.92 3.35
CA LEU A 106 0.78 1.50 3.62
C LEU A 106 -0.36 0.75 2.93
N PRO A 107 -0.11 -0.39 2.27
CA PRO A 107 -1.19 -1.20 1.72
C PRO A 107 -2.21 -1.54 2.83
N ALA A 108 -3.48 -1.20 2.63
CA ALA A 108 -4.51 -1.58 3.59
C ALA A 108 -4.72 -3.11 3.51
N PRO A 109 -4.99 -3.79 4.63
CA PRO A 109 -5.42 -5.18 4.59
C PRO A 109 -6.70 -5.29 3.75
N PRO A 110 -6.93 -6.41 3.04
CA PRO A 110 -8.18 -6.63 2.34
C PRO A 110 -9.37 -6.44 3.29
N PRO A 111 -10.49 -5.88 2.81
CA PRO A 111 -11.73 -6.00 3.55
C PRO A 111 -12.04 -7.49 3.73
N PRO A 112 -12.57 -7.90 4.90
CA PRO A 112 -13.00 -9.27 5.08
C PRO A 112 -14.04 -9.61 4.00
N PRO A 113 -13.98 -10.80 3.40
CA PRO A 113 -14.93 -11.21 2.38
C PRO A 113 -16.36 -11.15 2.91
N PRO A 114 -17.33 -10.68 2.11
CA PRO A 114 -18.74 -10.78 2.49
C PRO A 114 -19.11 -12.27 2.59
N GLY A 115 -19.22 -12.79 3.81
CA GLY A 115 -19.61 -14.19 4.07
C GLY A 115 -18.50 -15.16 4.45
N GLY A 116 -17.26 -14.72 4.69
CA GLY A 116 -16.22 -15.56 5.31
C GLY A 116 -15.41 -16.47 4.37
N GLU A 117 -15.60 -16.41 3.05
CA GLU A 117 -14.74 -17.10 2.08
C GLU A 117 -13.62 -16.19 1.59
N GLU A 118 -12.37 -16.56 1.88
CA GLU A 118 -11.11 -15.85 1.59
C GLU A 118 -11.07 -15.19 0.20
N SER A 119 -11.53 -13.95 0.09
CA SER A 119 -11.48 -13.17 -1.14
C SER A 119 -10.13 -12.47 -1.22
N ALA A 120 -9.16 -13.12 -1.87
CA ALA A 120 -7.86 -12.55 -2.15
C ALA A 120 -8.00 -11.17 -2.82
N THR A 121 -7.34 -10.19 -2.21
CA THR A 121 -7.26 -8.75 -2.55
C THR A 121 -6.93 -8.51 -4.02
N ARG A 122 -7.94 -8.58 -4.91
CA ARG A 122 -7.75 -8.10 -6.28
C ARG A 122 -8.25 -6.66 -6.35
N PRO A 123 -7.44 -5.72 -6.85
CA PRO A 123 -7.95 -4.39 -7.17
C PRO A 123 -9.14 -4.57 -8.11
N ILE A 124 -10.26 -3.91 -7.80
CA ILE A 124 -11.43 -3.97 -8.65
C ILE A 124 -11.05 -3.16 -9.90
N VAL A 125 -10.94 -3.87 -11.01
CA VAL A 125 -10.81 -3.26 -12.33
C VAL A 125 -12.13 -3.55 -13.02
N THR A 126 -13.00 -2.54 -13.12
CA THR A 126 -14.13 -2.62 -14.05
C THR A 126 -13.67 -2.00 -15.36
N MET A 127 -13.81 -2.76 -16.44
CA MET A 127 -13.35 -2.38 -17.77
C MET A 127 -14.53 -2.43 -18.73
N CYS A 128 -14.58 -1.50 -19.67
CA CYS A 128 -15.18 -1.81 -20.97
C CYS A 128 -14.44 -2.97 -21.64
N ALA A 129 -15.01 -3.55 -22.70
CA ALA A 129 -14.41 -4.62 -23.50
C ALA A 129 -13.20 -4.13 -24.35
N ARG A 130 -12.22 -3.45 -23.74
CA ARG A 130 -10.94 -3.07 -24.33
C ARG A 130 -9.79 -3.35 -23.37
N GLY A 131 -8.60 -3.57 -23.90
CA GLY A 131 -7.37 -3.65 -23.10
C GLY A 131 -6.95 -2.30 -22.52
N LEU A 132 -6.00 -2.34 -21.58
CA LEU A 132 -5.31 -1.15 -21.10
C LEU A 132 -4.35 -0.64 -22.19
N LEU A 133 -4.27 0.67 -22.33
CA LEU A 133 -3.19 1.31 -23.09
C LEU A 133 -1.90 1.31 -22.26
N PRO A 134 -0.71 1.42 -22.88
CA PRO A 134 0.56 1.43 -22.13
C PRO A 134 0.64 2.50 -21.02
N GLN A 135 0.07 3.69 -21.25
CA GLN A 135 0.01 4.73 -20.21
C GLN A 135 -0.93 4.34 -19.06
N GLU A 136 -2.03 3.64 -19.33
CA GLU A 136 -2.96 3.16 -18.30
C GLU A 136 -2.37 2.01 -17.49
N GLU A 137 -1.60 1.12 -18.13
CA GLU A 137 -0.82 0.09 -17.43
C GLU A 137 0.22 0.71 -16.51
N ALA A 138 0.93 1.75 -16.97
CA ALA A 138 1.89 2.48 -16.14
C ALA A 138 1.20 3.17 -14.95
N MET A 139 0.02 3.80 -15.17
CA MET A 139 -0.73 4.42 -14.08
C MET A 139 -1.22 3.39 -13.06
N LYS A 140 -1.72 2.24 -13.53
CA LYS A 140 -2.11 1.13 -12.67
C LYS A 140 -0.92 0.63 -11.87
N ALA A 141 0.23 0.41 -12.50
CA ALA A 141 1.44 -0.04 -11.83
C ALA A 141 1.87 0.98 -10.76
N ALA A 142 1.98 2.25 -11.12
CA ALA A 142 2.36 3.33 -10.19
C ALA A 142 1.40 3.42 -8.99
N LEU A 143 0.08 3.32 -9.21
CA LEU A 143 -0.88 3.27 -8.09
C LEU A 143 -0.68 2.02 -7.22
N MET A 144 -0.42 0.85 -7.82
CA MET A 144 -0.20 -0.39 -7.08
C MET A 144 1.15 -0.44 -6.36
N GLY A 145 2.12 0.37 -6.77
CA GLY A 145 3.41 0.48 -6.07
C GLY A 145 3.50 1.72 -5.20
N ALA A 146 2.44 2.51 -5.03
CA ALA A 146 2.50 3.75 -4.27
C ALA A 146 2.77 3.46 -2.78
N GLU A 147 3.78 4.14 -2.24
CA GLU A 147 4.28 4.02 -0.87
C GLU A 147 4.33 5.38 -0.18
N TRP A 148 4.33 6.45 -0.96
CA TRP A 148 4.45 7.83 -0.49
C TRP A 148 3.42 8.72 -1.17
N ALA A 149 2.89 9.69 -0.43
CA ALA A 149 2.08 10.79 -0.92
C ALA A 149 2.64 12.11 -0.38
N TYR A 150 3.03 13.03 -1.26
CA TYR A 150 3.57 14.33 -0.87
C TYR A 150 3.16 15.45 -1.82
N ARG A 151 3.14 16.68 -1.31
CA ARG A 151 2.92 17.87 -2.14
C ARG A 151 4.24 18.50 -2.55
N LEU A 152 4.33 18.90 -3.82
CA LEU A 152 5.42 19.72 -4.33
C LEU A 152 5.09 21.23 -4.19
N PRO A 153 6.09 22.12 -4.30
CA PRO A 153 5.87 23.57 -4.19
C PRO A 153 4.91 24.16 -5.24
N ASP A 154 4.68 23.47 -6.36
CA ASP A 154 3.71 23.84 -7.38
C ASP A 154 2.26 23.46 -7.03
N GLY A 155 2.04 22.85 -5.86
CA GLY A 155 0.74 22.43 -5.37
C GLY A 155 0.30 21.05 -5.88
N SER A 156 1.06 20.41 -6.76
CA SER A 156 0.78 19.05 -7.21
C SER A 156 0.88 18.05 -6.06
N LEU A 157 0.04 17.02 -6.10
CA LEU A 157 0.15 15.85 -5.26
C LEU A 157 0.89 14.77 -6.05
N VAL A 158 1.94 14.20 -5.46
CA VAL A 158 2.71 13.11 -6.06
C VAL A 158 2.51 11.85 -5.24
N LEU A 159 2.13 10.76 -5.92
CA LEU A 159 2.20 9.41 -5.38
C LEU A 159 3.49 8.77 -5.91
N ASP A 160 4.36 8.30 -5.03
CA ASP A 160 5.65 7.70 -5.39
C ASP A 160 5.81 6.34 -4.69
N GLY A 161 6.51 5.41 -5.33
CA GLY A 161 6.91 4.15 -4.73
C GLY A 161 7.53 3.19 -5.73
N SER A 162 7.55 1.90 -5.40
CA SER A 162 8.33 0.86 -6.08
C SER A 162 8.01 0.66 -7.57
N ALA A 163 6.79 0.98 -8.01
CA ALA A 163 6.35 0.75 -9.39
C ALA A 163 6.23 2.03 -10.24
N GLY A 164 6.58 3.19 -9.69
CA GLY A 164 6.56 4.45 -10.41
C GLY A 164 5.98 5.63 -9.65
N THR A 165 5.75 6.72 -10.37
CA THR A 165 5.16 7.95 -9.83
C THR A 165 3.88 8.33 -10.56
N LEU A 166 2.92 8.91 -9.84
CA LEU A 166 1.75 9.60 -10.38
C LEU A 166 1.77 11.06 -9.92
N THR A 167 1.58 12.00 -10.86
CA THR A 167 1.45 13.43 -10.55
C THR A 167 0.00 13.85 -10.76
N LEU A 168 -0.59 14.44 -9.72
CA LEU A 168 -1.98 14.86 -9.67
C LEU A 168 -2.09 16.36 -9.42
N PHE A 169 -3.05 17.01 -10.08
CA PHE A 169 -3.42 18.41 -9.86
C PHE A 169 -4.88 18.51 -9.43
N THR A 170 -5.19 19.49 -8.59
CA THR A 170 -6.58 19.78 -8.22
C THR A 170 -7.34 20.24 -9.46
N GLN A 171 -8.58 19.77 -9.63
CA GLN A 171 -9.49 20.27 -10.66
C GLN A 171 -10.20 21.55 -10.23
#